data_AF-A0A7S3BXF5-F1
#
_entry.id   AF-A0A7S3BXF5-F1
#
_cell.length_a   1.000
_cell.length_b   1.000
_cell.length_c   1.000
_cell.angle_alpha   90.00
_cell.angle_beta   90.00
_cell.angle_gamma   90.00
#
_symmetry.space_group_name_H-M   'P 1'
#
loop_
_entity.id
_entity.type
_entity.pdbx_description
1 polymer ?
#
loop_
_entity_poly.entity_id
_entity_poly.type
_entity_poly.pdbx_seq_one_letter_code
_entity_poly.pdbx_strand_id
1 'polypeptide(L)'
;QRLARRYYDALHKEYAIADMSRWREGGVGLRWRTEREVFEGKGQFTCGNKACAAEEGLASFEVNFGYVEHGEQRQALVKLRLCTLCACKLHHGTGRKRRREEEYGEERKQSKKAKRREKKREKKEEKERKEKRKKWRR
;
A
#
# COMPACT_ATOMS: atom_id res chain seq x y z
N GLN A 1 28.61 -4.60 35.51
CA GLN A 1 27.58 -4.97 34.50
C GLN A 1 27.17 -3.76 33.62
N ARG A 2 28.12 -3.07 32.96
CA ARG A 2 27.82 -1.88 32.11
C ARG A 2 27.74 -2.18 30.61
N LEU A 3 28.23 -3.34 30.18
CA LEU A 3 28.27 -3.73 28.76
C LEU A 3 26.88 -4.09 28.22
N ALA A 4 26.08 -4.81 29.01
CA ALA A 4 24.74 -5.25 28.62
C ALA A 4 23.81 -4.06 28.33
N ARG A 5 23.79 -3.02 29.18
CA ARG A 5 22.91 -1.85 28.99
C ARG A 5 23.16 -1.11 27.67
N ARG A 6 24.43 -0.86 27.33
CA ARG A 6 24.78 -0.20 26.05
C ARG A 6 24.48 -1.08 24.83
N TYR A 7 24.67 -2.39 24.97
CA TYR A 7 24.38 -3.36 23.91
C TYR A 7 22.88 -3.46 23.64
N TYR A 8 22.09 -3.49 24.71
CA TYR A 8 20.65 -3.40 24.69
C TYR A 8 20.23 -2.05 24.04
N ASP A 9 20.65 -0.91 24.57
CA ASP A 9 20.27 0.42 24.03
C ASP A 9 20.52 0.61 22.52
N ALA A 10 21.56 -0.06 21.97
CA ALA A 10 21.87 -0.04 20.55
C ALA A 10 20.99 -0.97 19.70
N LEU A 11 20.54 -2.13 20.22
CA LEU A 11 19.73 -3.09 19.47
C LEU A 11 18.24 -2.70 19.36
N HIS A 12 17.72 -1.90 20.30
CA HIS A 12 16.26 -1.70 20.41
C HIS A 12 15.69 -0.64 19.47
N LYS A 13 16.53 0.29 18.99
CA LYS A 13 16.07 1.48 18.24
C LYS A 13 16.00 1.26 16.73
N GLU A 14 16.21 0.04 16.25
CA GLU A 14 16.12 -0.27 14.82
C GLU A 14 14.65 -0.42 14.35
N TYR A 15 13.81 -1.08 15.16
CA TYR A 15 12.43 -1.41 14.80
C TYR A 15 11.41 -0.76 15.73
N ALA A 16 10.33 -0.25 15.13
CA ALA A 16 9.18 0.33 15.83
C ALA A 16 7.93 -0.55 15.73
N ILE A 17 6.93 -0.22 16.54
CA ILE A 17 5.56 -0.75 16.44
C ILE A 17 4.65 0.33 15.91
N ALA A 18 3.79 -0.05 14.97
CA ALA A 18 2.76 0.79 14.41
C ALA A 18 1.41 0.51 15.05
N ASP A 19 0.68 1.56 15.41
CA ASP A 19 -0.76 1.51 15.66
C ASP A 19 -1.49 2.00 14.42
N MET A 20 -2.07 1.07 13.69
CA MET A 20 -2.82 1.33 12.47
C MET A 20 -4.33 1.32 12.70
N SER A 21 -4.83 1.52 13.92
CA SER A 21 -6.28 1.54 14.20
C SER A 21 -7.01 2.62 13.39
N ARG A 22 -6.40 3.80 13.22
CA ARG A 22 -6.96 4.96 12.51
C ARG A 22 -6.45 5.14 11.08
N TRP A 23 -5.96 4.07 10.47
CA TRP A 23 -5.40 4.09 9.10
C TRP A 23 -6.38 4.61 8.03
N ARG A 24 -7.69 4.46 8.26
CA ARG A 24 -8.73 4.98 7.34
C ARG A 24 -8.77 6.49 7.29
N GLU A 25 -8.39 7.14 8.39
CA GLU A 25 -8.28 8.61 8.54
C GLU A 25 -6.87 9.09 8.14
N GLY A 26 -6.00 8.20 7.67
CA GLY A 26 -4.60 8.50 7.36
C GLY A 26 -3.67 8.51 8.58
N GLY A 27 -4.19 8.24 9.77
CA GLY A 27 -3.41 8.22 11.01
C GLY A 27 -2.69 6.89 11.22
N VAL A 28 -1.36 6.95 11.40
CA VAL A 28 -0.55 5.84 11.90
C VAL A 28 0.25 6.34 13.09
N GLY A 29 0.05 5.72 14.25
CA GLY A 29 0.84 5.98 15.44
C GLY A 29 2.10 5.12 15.44
N LEU A 30 3.24 5.67 15.85
CA LEU A 30 4.49 4.92 16.00
C LEU A 30 4.94 4.98 17.45
N ARG A 31 5.55 3.89 17.92
CA ARG A 31 6.26 3.86 19.20
C ARG A 31 7.42 2.88 19.14
N TRP A 32 8.39 3.07 20.03
CA TRP A 32 9.43 2.07 20.29
C TRP A 32 8.82 0.78 20.85
N ARG A 33 9.50 -0.33 20.58
CA ARG A 33 9.15 -1.64 21.14
C ARG A 33 9.37 -1.65 22.64
N THR A 34 8.50 -2.38 23.35
CA THR A 34 8.72 -2.73 24.75
C THR A 34 9.65 -3.92 24.88
N GLU A 35 10.26 -4.12 26.05
CA GLU A 35 11.14 -5.27 26.30
C GLU A 35 10.47 -6.61 26.00
N ARG A 36 9.22 -6.78 26.46
CA ARG A 36 8.41 -7.98 26.17
C ARG A 36 8.24 -8.21 24.68
N GLU A 37 7.91 -7.17 23.91
CA GLU A 37 7.75 -7.26 22.45
C GLU A 37 9.05 -7.61 21.74
N VAL A 38 10.19 -7.12 22.22
CA VAL A 38 11.51 -7.51 21.68
C VAL A 38 11.77 -8.98 21.95
N PHE A 39 11.50 -9.46 23.16
CA PHE A 39 11.66 -10.86 23.53
C PHE A 39 10.74 -11.78 22.72
N GLU A 40 9.48 -11.37 22.50
CA GLU A 40 8.50 -12.07 21.66
C GLU A 40 8.79 -11.95 20.15
N GLY A 41 9.81 -11.17 19.73
CA GLY A 41 10.14 -10.98 18.32
C GLY A 41 9.14 -10.12 17.54
N LYS A 42 8.29 -9.36 18.23
CA LYS A 42 7.30 -8.48 17.63
C LYS A 42 7.96 -7.41 16.76
N GLY A 43 7.45 -7.24 15.54
CA GLY A 43 7.97 -6.25 14.59
C GLY A 43 9.31 -6.62 13.95
N GLN A 44 9.81 -7.83 14.19
CA GLN A 44 10.98 -8.40 13.51
C GLN A 44 10.63 -9.72 12.83
N PHE A 45 10.12 -10.68 13.61
CA PHE A 45 9.65 -11.98 13.13
C PHE A 45 8.13 -12.04 12.94
N THR A 46 7.40 -11.15 13.59
CA THR A 46 5.95 -10.99 13.41
C THR A 46 5.61 -9.57 13.01
N CYS A 47 4.41 -9.37 12.47
CA CYS A 47 3.95 -8.07 11.99
C CYS A 47 4.02 -7.02 13.11
N GLY A 48 4.61 -5.88 12.80
CA GLY A 48 4.81 -4.73 13.69
C GLY A 48 3.57 -3.87 13.87
N ASN A 49 2.41 -4.23 13.31
CA ASN A 49 1.15 -3.60 13.68
C ASN A 49 0.66 -4.17 15.03
N LYS A 50 0.38 -3.30 16.00
CA LYS A 50 -0.02 -3.63 17.38
C LYS A 50 -1.10 -4.71 17.45
N ALA A 51 -2.10 -4.65 16.55
CA ALA A 51 -3.26 -5.55 16.55
C ALA A 51 -3.18 -6.69 15.51
N CYS A 52 -2.00 -7.01 14.98
CA CYS A 52 -1.82 -8.04 13.95
C CYS A 52 -0.78 -9.07 14.39
N ALA A 53 -1.10 -10.37 14.35
CA ALA A 53 -0.19 -11.46 14.73
C ALA A 53 0.37 -12.24 13.53
N ALA A 54 0.29 -11.70 12.30
CA ALA A 54 0.79 -12.39 11.13
C ALA A 54 2.33 -12.55 11.17
N GLU A 55 2.82 -13.73 10.82
CA GLU A 55 4.25 -14.06 10.80
C GLU A 55 4.79 -14.19 9.36
N GLU A 56 3.91 -14.43 8.40
CA GLU A 56 4.25 -14.61 6.99
C GLU A 56 4.02 -13.35 6.15
N GLY A 57 4.66 -13.31 4.98
CA GLY A 57 4.49 -12.22 4.00
C GLY A 57 4.95 -10.86 4.53
N LEU A 58 5.97 -10.85 5.39
CA LEU A 58 6.50 -9.67 6.04
C LEU A 58 7.47 -8.91 5.13
N ALA A 59 7.29 -7.60 5.03
CA ALA A 59 8.20 -6.68 4.36
C ALA A 59 8.64 -5.57 5.34
N SER A 60 9.85 -5.04 5.13
CA SER A 60 10.39 -3.94 5.95
C SER A 60 10.16 -2.61 5.22
N PHE A 61 9.70 -1.62 5.97
CA PHE A 61 9.47 -0.26 5.49
C PHE A 61 10.22 0.71 6.38
N GLU A 62 10.89 1.69 5.78
CA GLU A 62 11.51 2.78 6.53
C GLU A 62 10.51 3.92 6.64
N VAL A 63 10.26 4.37 7.88
CA VAL A 63 9.34 5.47 8.16
C VAL A 63 9.98 6.49 9.07
N ASN A 64 9.66 7.76 8.87
CA ASN A 64 10.11 8.81 9.77
C ASN A 64 9.30 8.76 11.07
N PHE A 65 9.98 8.64 12.20
CA PHE A 65 9.38 8.62 13.52
C PHE A 65 9.77 9.89 14.29
N GLY A 66 8.81 10.80 14.44
CA GLY A 66 8.92 11.94 15.33
C GLY A 66 8.59 11.54 16.77
N TYR A 67 9.45 11.90 17.71
CA TYR A 67 9.27 11.64 19.14
C TYR A 67 9.82 12.80 19.98
N VAL A 68 9.39 12.90 21.23
CA VAL A 68 9.90 13.90 22.18
C VAL A 68 10.86 13.22 23.15
N GLU A 69 12.07 13.73 23.27
CA GLU A 69 13.07 13.29 24.23
C GLU A 69 13.57 14.50 25.00
N HIS A 70 13.48 14.46 26.33
CA HIS A 70 13.83 15.60 27.21
C HIS A 70 13.14 16.93 26.86
N GLY A 71 11.92 16.88 26.33
CA GLY A 71 11.16 18.08 25.94
C GLY A 71 11.52 18.63 24.56
N GLU A 72 12.49 18.03 23.86
CA GLU A 72 12.89 18.40 22.51
C GLU A 72 12.26 17.47 21.48
N GLN A 73 11.82 18.04 20.35
CA GLN A 73 11.34 17.27 19.21
C GLN A 73 12.55 16.63 18.50
N ARG A 74 12.51 15.31 18.37
CA ARG A 74 13.51 14.48 17.67
C ARG A 74 12.83 13.72 16.54
N GLN A 75 13.63 13.33 15.55
CA GLN A 75 13.20 12.48 14.45
C GLN A 75 14.21 11.36 14.26
N ALA A 76 13.72 10.16 13.97
CA ALA A 76 14.55 9.02 13.63
C ALA A 76 13.91 8.25 12.48
N LEU A 77 14.73 7.80 11.53
CA LEU A 77 14.29 6.84 10.52
C LEU A 77 14.29 5.45 11.15
N VAL A 78 13.11 4.82 11.23
CA VAL A 78 12.93 3.52 11.87
C VAL A 78 12.38 2.50 10.89
N LYS A 79 12.65 1.22 11.15
CA LYS A 79 12.12 0.10 10.37
C LYS A 79 10.80 -0.38 10.95
N LEU A 80 9.79 -0.56 10.09
CA LEU A 80 8.55 -1.27 10.38
C LEU A 80 8.51 -2.56 9.57
N ARG A 81 8.40 -3.70 10.25
CA ARG A 81 8.15 -4.98 9.59
C ARG A 81 6.64 -5.22 9.53
N LEU A 82 6.03 -5.35 8.36
CA LEU A 82 4.58 -5.44 8.20
C LEU A 82 4.18 -6.54 7.21
N CYS A 83 3.08 -7.24 7.48
CA CYS A 83 2.48 -8.14 6.50
C CYS A 83 1.83 -7.35 5.35
N THR A 84 1.54 -8.02 4.24
CA THR A 84 0.93 -7.44 3.04
C THR A 84 -0.31 -6.59 3.33
N LEU A 85 -1.22 -7.09 4.19
CA LEU A 85 -2.44 -6.36 4.58
C LEU A 85 -2.14 -5.08 5.35
N CYS A 86 -1.16 -5.09 6.25
CA CYS A 86 -0.79 -3.90 7.04
C CYS A 86 0.05 -2.92 6.22
N ALA A 87 0.85 -3.39 5.26
CA ALA A 87 1.54 -2.54 4.29
C ALA A 87 0.53 -1.74 3.45
N CYS A 88 -0.58 -2.35 3.03
CA CYS A 88 -1.66 -1.64 2.36
C CYS A 88 -2.28 -0.53 3.23
N LYS A 89 -2.41 -0.78 4.54
CA LYS A 89 -2.90 0.23 5.51
C LYS A 89 -1.91 1.39 5.66
N LEU A 90 -0.62 1.10 5.73
CA LEU A 90 0.45 2.10 5.82
C LEU A 90 0.40 3.08 4.63
N HIS A 91 0.10 2.58 3.44
CA HIS A 91 0.05 3.38 2.21
C HIS A 91 -1.34 3.91 1.85
N HIS A 92 -2.34 3.72 2.71
CA HIS A 92 -3.75 4.00 2.42
C HIS A 92 -4.06 5.45 2.01
N GLY A 93 -3.22 6.42 2.40
CA GLY A 93 -3.34 7.83 1.99
C GLY A 93 -2.33 8.30 0.93
N THR A 94 -1.33 7.49 0.58
CA THR A 94 -0.37 7.84 -0.47
C THR A 94 -0.98 7.56 -1.84
N GLY A 95 -0.86 8.48 -2.80
CA GLY A 95 -1.56 8.49 -4.10
C GLY A 95 -1.39 7.25 -5.01
N ARG A 96 -0.83 6.13 -4.55
CA ARG A 96 -0.81 4.83 -5.23
C ARG A 96 -2.20 4.26 -5.49
N LYS A 97 -3.17 4.46 -4.58
CA LYS A 97 -4.57 4.07 -4.83
C LYS A 97 -5.19 4.92 -5.94
N ARG A 98 -4.99 6.25 -5.88
CA ARG A 98 -5.37 7.20 -6.94
C ARG A 98 -4.75 6.85 -8.29
N ARG A 99 -3.44 6.60 -8.34
CA ARG A 99 -2.71 6.26 -9.57
C ARG A 99 -3.18 4.94 -10.19
N ARG A 100 -3.45 3.93 -9.36
CA ARG A 100 -4.00 2.63 -9.81
C ARG A 100 -5.45 2.74 -10.26
N GLU A 101 -6.27 3.57 -9.60
CA GLU A 101 -7.64 3.88 -10.03
C GLU A 101 -7.66 4.71 -11.33
N GLU A 102 -6.71 5.62 -11.52
CA GLU A 102 -6.52 6.40 -12.75
C GLU A 102 -6.09 5.51 -13.92
N GLU A 103 -5.06 4.66 -13.76
CA GLU A 103 -4.64 3.68 -14.78
C GLU A 103 -5.81 2.74 -15.17
N TYR A 104 -6.50 2.16 -14.20
CA TYR A 104 -7.65 1.30 -14.46
C TYR A 104 -8.81 2.06 -15.13
N GLY A 105 -8.98 3.34 -14.79
CA GLY A 105 -9.95 4.24 -15.42
C GLY A 105 -9.62 4.53 -16.88
N GLU A 106 -8.34 4.71 -17.22
CA GLU A 106 -7.88 4.95 -18.59
C GLU A 106 -8.02 3.71 -19.48
N GLU A 107 -7.61 2.53 -18.98
CA GLU A 107 -7.79 1.25 -19.69
C GLU A 107 -9.27 1.00 -20.04
N ARG A 108 -10.16 1.25 -19.08
CA ARG A 108 -11.61 1.10 -19.28
C ARG A 108 -12.16 2.09 -20.31
N LYS A 109 -11.63 3.32 -20.38
CA LYS A 109 -12.00 4.32 -21.41
C LYS A 109 -11.50 3.88 -22.79
N GLN A 110 -10.27 3.36 -22.90
CA GLN A 110 -9.72 2.86 -24.16
C GLN A 110 -10.52 1.67 -24.70
N SER A 111 -10.86 0.70 -23.84
CA SER A 111 -11.69 -0.46 -24.20
C SER A 111 -13.08 -0.03 -24.72
N LYS A 112 -13.74 0.93 -24.04
CA LYS A 112 -15.03 1.48 -24.52
C LYS A 112 -14.91 2.18 -25.87
N LYS A 113 -13.81 2.91 -26.11
CA LYS A 113 -13.56 3.61 -27.38
C LYS A 113 -13.31 2.62 -28.52
N ALA A 114 -12.59 1.52 -28.26
CA ALA A 114 -12.37 0.43 -29.21
C ALA A 114 -13.71 -0.23 -29.62
N LYS A 115 -14.52 -0.66 -28.64
CA LYS A 115 -15.85 -1.25 -28.91
C LYS A 115 -16.78 -0.33 -29.71
N ARG A 116 -16.71 0.99 -29.48
CA ARG A 116 -17.51 1.97 -30.22
C ARG A 116 -17.03 2.14 -31.67
N ARG A 117 -15.73 1.99 -31.93
CA ARG A 117 -15.15 2.01 -33.29
C ARG A 117 -15.53 0.76 -34.07
N GLU A 118 -15.47 -0.40 -33.42
CA GLU A 118 -15.88 -1.69 -33.98
C GLU A 118 -17.36 -1.68 -34.40
N LYS A 119 -18.28 -1.31 -33.50
CA LYS A 119 -19.70 -1.16 -33.83
C LYS A 119 -19.98 -0.18 -34.98
N LYS A 120 -19.13 0.84 -35.16
CA LYS A 120 -19.25 1.78 -36.29
C LYS A 120 -18.84 1.12 -37.61
N ARG A 121 -17.80 0.27 -37.60
CA ARG A 121 -17.36 -0.48 -38.79
C ARG A 121 -18.42 -1.50 -39.20
N GLU A 122 -18.93 -2.29 -38.27
CA GLU A 122 -20.01 -3.27 -38.53
C GLU A 122 -21.24 -2.59 -39.15
N LYS A 123 -21.67 -1.45 -38.61
CA LYS A 123 -22.80 -0.68 -39.18
C LYS A 123 -22.52 -0.15 -40.58
N LYS A 124 -21.27 0.19 -40.89
CA LYS A 124 -20.88 0.67 -42.22
C LYS A 124 -20.91 -0.50 -43.22
N GLU A 125 -20.33 -1.63 -42.86
CA GLU A 125 -20.34 -2.86 -43.66
C GLU A 125 -21.76 -3.38 -43.90
N GLU A 126 -22.62 -3.33 -42.87
CA GLU A 126 -24.03 -3.70 -43.01
C GLU A 126 -24.78 -2.79 -44.00
N LYS A 127 -24.51 -1.47 -43.95
CA LYS A 127 -25.07 -0.51 -44.92
C LYS A 127 -24.60 -0.81 -46.34
N GLU A 128 -23.29 -1.00 -46.55
CA GLU A 128 -22.72 -1.33 -47.86
C GLU A 128 -23.30 -2.65 -48.40
N ARG A 129 -23.46 -3.67 -47.55
CA ARG A 129 -24.07 -4.95 -47.93
C ARG A 129 -25.55 -4.80 -48.33
N LYS A 130 -26.31 -3.98 -47.60
CA LYS A 130 -27.72 -3.67 -47.93
C LYS A 130 -27.83 -2.89 -49.25
N GLU A 131 -26.94 -1.95 -49.51
CA GLU A 131 -26.90 -1.21 -50.79
C GLU A 131 -26.56 -2.12 -51.97
N LYS A 132 -25.53 -2.97 -51.84
CA LYS A 132 -25.19 -3.98 -52.87
C LYS A 132 -26.38 -4.89 -53.16
N ARG A 133 -27.09 -5.39 -52.13
CA ARG A 133 -28.26 -6.26 -52.30
C ARG A 133 -29.44 -5.57 -52.99
N LYS A 134 -29.64 -4.26 -52.77
CA LYS A 134 -30.66 -3.47 -53.49
C LYS A 134 -30.31 -3.28 -54.97
N LYS A 135 -29.02 -3.10 -55.29
CA LYS A 135 -28.53 -2.95 -56.67
C LYS A 135 -28.72 -4.22 -57.52
N TRP A 136 -28.56 -5.41 -56.95
CA TRP A 136 -28.72 -6.71 -57.63
C TRP A 136 -30.19 -7.14 -57.86
N ARG A 137 -31.15 -6.44 -57.27
CA ARG A 137 -32.60 -6.74 -57.41
C ARG A 137 -33.30 -5.87 -58.46
N ARG A 138 -32.56 -4.96 -59.09
CA ARG A 138 -32.96 -4.23 -60.31
C ARG A 138 -32.31 -4.91 -61.50
#